data_AF-A0A9C8ZVX5-F1
#
_entry.id   AF-A0A9C8ZVX5-F1
#
_cell.length_a   1.000
_cell.length_b   1.000
_cell.length_c   1.000
_cell.angle_alpha   90.00
_cell.angle_beta   90.00
_cell.angle_gamma   90.00
#
_symmetry.space_group_name_H-M   'P 1'
#
loop_
_entity.id
_entity.type
_entity.pdbx_description
1 polymer ?
#
loop_
_entity_poly.entity_id
_entity_poly.type
_entity_poly.pdbx_seq_one_letter_code
_entity_poly.pdbx_strand_id
1 'polypeptide(L)' 'DPRRDIRIDFVGGIRGLGELEKRVNSGEMAVAFSLHPTGLDELMAVADAGKVMPPKSTWFEPKLADGLVSYVLD' A
#
# COMPACT_ATOMS: atom_id res chain seq x y z
N ASP A 1 -12.42 -9.99 -5.66
CA ASP A 1 -12.01 -8.99 -4.65
C ASP A 1 -10.52 -9.12 -4.46
N PRO A 2 -9.69 -8.11 -4.79
CA PRO A 2 -8.23 -8.19 -4.67
C PRO A 2 -7.76 -8.45 -3.23
N ARG A 3 -8.64 -8.27 -2.23
CA ARG A 3 -8.36 -8.62 -0.83
C ARG A 3 -8.46 -10.12 -0.53
N ARG A 4 -9.00 -10.93 -1.45
CA ARG A 4 -9.31 -12.35 -1.24
C ARG A 4 -8.95 -13.25 -2.43
N ASP A 5 -8.57 -12.70 -3.57
CA ASP A 5 -8.17 -13.48 -4.75
C ASP A 5 -6.73 -13.99 -4.55
N ILE A 6 -6.56 -15.31 -4.53
CA ILE A 6 -5.27 -15.97 -4.32
C ILE A 6 -4.25 -15.70 -5.43
N ARG A 7 -4.70 -15.20 -6.58
CA ARG A 7 -3.84 -14.90 -7.73
C ARG A 7 -3.24 -13.49 -7.66
N ILE A 8 -3.62 -12.70 -6.66
CA ILE A 8 -3.19 -11.31 -6.49
C ILE A 8 -2.51 -11.20 -5.14
N ASP A 9 -1.25 -10.78 -5.13
CA ASP A 9 -0.49 -10.50 -3.90
C ASP A 9 0.24 -9.16 -3.98
N PHE A 10 0.64 -8.64 -2.83
CA PHE A 10 1.23 -7.32 -2.67
C PHE A 10 2.58 -7.39 -1.96
N VAL A 11 3.57 -6.70 -2.52
CA VAL A 11 4.88 -6.52 -1.89
C VAL A 11 4.84 -5.25 -1.04
N GLY A 12 5.14 -5.38 0.26
CA GLY A 12 5.24 -4.22 1.15
C GLY A 12 6.39 -3.29 0.78
N GLY A 13 6.20 -1.98 0.98
CA GLY A 13 7.13 -0.92 0.54
C GLY A 13 8.58 -1.14 0.96
N ILE A 14 8.82 -1.65 2.18
CA ILE A 14 10.17 -1.94 2.71
C ILE A 14 10.98 -2.93 1.84
N ARG A 15 10.32 -3.82 1.10
CA ARG A 15 11.01 -4.78 0.22
C ARG A 15 11.30 -4.18 -1.17
N GLY A 16 10.51 -3.19 -1.58
CA GLY A 16 10.70 -2.45 -2.83
C GLY A 16 10.60 -3.30 -4.11
N LEU A 17 11.21 -2.78 -5.18
CA LEU A 17 11.15 -3.37 -6.53
C LEU A 17 11.89 -4.71 -6.63
N GLY A 18 12.96 -4.92 -5.85
CA GLY A 18 13.75 -6.16 -5.93
C GLY A 18 12.95 -7.41 -5.58
N GLU A 19 12.02 -7.33 -4.64
CA GLU A 19 11.13 -8.45 -4.31
C GLU A 19 10.08 -8.68 -5.41
N LEU A 20 9.60 -7.63 -6.08
CA LEU A 20 8.70 -7.78 -7.23
C LEU A 20 9.40 -8.53 -8.38
N GLU A 21 10.63 -8.11 -8.73
CA GLU A 21 11.44 -8.76 -9.76
C GLU A 21 11.72 -10.22 -9.41
N LYS A 22 12.10 -10.50 -8.15
CA LYS A 22 12.38 -11.85 -7.68
C LYS A 22 11.19 -12.80 -7.88
N ARG A 23 9.97 -12.36 -7.56
CA ARG A 23 8.75 -13.19 -7.69
C ARG A 23 8.36 -13.46 -9.14
N VAL A 24 8.63 -12.53 -10.04
CA VAL A 24 8.43 -12.76 -11.49
C VAL A 24 9.49 -13.72 -12.02
N ASN A 25 10.76 -13.47 -11.69
CA ASN A 25 11.88 -14.28 -12.17
C ASN A 25 11.86 -15.73 -11.64
N SER A 26 11.32 -15.96 -10.45
CA SER A 26 11.15 -17.31 -9.90
C SER A 26 9.99 -18.09 -10.52
N GLY A 27 9.11 -17.42 -11.27
CA GLY A 27 7.87 -18.01 -11.79
C GLY A 27 6.74 -18.11 -10.77
N GLU A 28 6.91 -17.56 -9.56
CA GLU A 28 5.83 -17.48 -8.55
C GLU A 28 4.67 -16.63 -9.04
N MET A 29 4.99 -15.50 -9.69
CA MET A 29 4.02 -14.57 -10.28
C MET A 29 4.28 -14.40 -11.77
N ALA A 30 3.22 -14.26 -12.57
CA ALA A 30 3.36 -14.07 -14.01
C ALA A 30 3.84 -12.66 -14.40
N VAL A 31 3.52 -11.66 -13.58
CA VAL A 31 3.84 -10.24 -13.83
C VAL A 31 3.80 -9.46 -12.51
N ALA A 32 4.52 -8.34 -12.46
CA ALA A 32 4.47 -7.38 -11.37
C ALA A 32 4.19 -5.97 -11.92
N PHE A 33 3.49 -5.16 -11.11
CA PHE A 33 3.24 -3.76 -11.40
C PHE A 33 3.83 -2.90 -10.28
N SER A 34 4.50 -1.82 -10.65
CA SER A 34 4.90 -0.75 -9.74
C SER A 34 4.22 0.53 -10.18
N LEU A 35 3.62 1.24 -9.24
CA LEU A 35 2.88 2.48 -9.48
C LEU A 35 3.65 3.64 -8.87
N HIS A 36 3.55 4.81 -9.50
CA HIS A 36 4.08 6.04 -8.91
C HIS A 36 3.35 6.33 -7.59
N PRO A 37 4.06 6.69 -6.51
CA PRO A 37 3.43 6.99 -5.24
C PRO A 37 2.52 8.21 -5.37
N THR A 38 1.34 8.13 -4.75
CA THR A 38 0.40 9.26 -4.63
C THR A 38 1.01 10.34 -3.74
N GLY A 39 0.95 11.60 -4.18
CA GLY A 39 1.37 12.74 -3.38
C GLY A 39 0.46 12.97 -2.17
N LEU A 40 0.96 13.71 -1.17
CA LEU A 40 0.15 14.03 0.02
C LEU A 40 -1.10 14.84 -0.35
N ASP A 41 -0.96 15.81 -1.26
CA ASP A 41 -2.08 16.67 -1.68
C ASP A 41 -3.18 15.87 -2.39
N GLU A 42 -2.79 14.89 -3.22
CA GLU A 42 -3.74 14.00 -3.90
C GLU A 42 -4.46 13.08 -2.90
N LEU A 43 -3.73 12.57 -1.90
CA LEU A 43 -4.30 11.77 -0.83
C LEU A 43 -5.35 12.57 -0.04
N MET A 44 -5.04 13.82 0.31
CA MET A 44 -5.97 14.70 1.01
C MET A 44 -7.20 14.99 0.16
N ALA A 45 -7.03 15.27 -1.13
CA ALA A 45 -8.15 15.52 -2.05
C ALA A 45 -9.12 14.32 -2.16
N VAL A 46 -8.61 13.08 -2.11
CA VAL A 46 -9.46 11.88 -2.08
C VAL A 46 -10.30 11.81 -0.79
N ALA A 47 -9.70 12.13 0.35
CA ALA A 47 -10.38 12.14 1.64
C ALA A 47 -11.43 13.25 1.73
N ASP A 48 -11.10 14.47 1.29
CA ASP A 48 -12.02 15.62 1.25
C ASP A 48 -13.24 15.35 0.36
N ALA A 49 -13.06 14.54 -0.69
CA ALA A 49 -14.14 14.09 -1.56
C ALA A 49 -15.02 12.97 -0.96
N GLY A 50 -14.76 12.54 0.28
CA GLY A 50 -15.47 11.43 0.94
C GLY A 50 -15.22 10.07 0.29
N LYS A 51 -14.10 9.92 -0.43
CA LYS A 51 -13.74 8.69 -1.15
C LYS A 51 -12.69 7.89 -0.37
N VAL A 52 -12.46 6.67 -0.82
CA VAL A 52 -11.46 5.76 -0.25
C VAL A 52 -10.43 5.38 -1.31
N MET A 53 -9.17 5.28 -0.90
CA MET A 53 -8.11 4.75 -1.74
C MET A 53 -8.38 3.27 -2.06
N PRO A 54 -8.03 2.79 -3.26
CA PRO A 54 -8.05 1.36 -3.55
C PRO A 54 -7.22 0.57 -2.54
N PRO A 55 -7.60 -0.69 -2.23
CA PRO A 55 -6.86 -1.49 -1.28
C PRO A 55 -5.40 -1.67 -1.72
N LYS A 56 -4.46 -1.43 -0.80
CA LYS A 56 -3.01 -1.60 -0.99
C LYS A 56 -2.38 -0.70 -2.07
N SER A 57 -3.02 0.43 -2.41
CA SER A 57 -2.45 1.41 -3.35
C SER A 57 -1.47 2.40 -2.72
N THR A 58 -1.38 2.46 -1.39
CA THR A 58 -0.45 3.33 -0.66
C THR A 58 0.29 2.56 0.43
N TRP A 59 1.50 3.01 0.76
CA TRP A 59 2.33 2.50 1.85
C TRP A 59 2.90 3.68 2.65
N PHE A 60 2.79 3.64 3.98
CA PHE A 60 3.30 4.67 4.88
C PHE A 60 4.42 4.12 5.74
N GLU A 61 5.48 4.92 5.91
CA GLU A 61 6.57 4.67 6.83
C GLU A 61 6.85 5.87 7.74
N PRO A 62 6.98 5.65 9.07
CA PRO A 62 6.75 4.38 9.76
C PRO A 62 5.27 3.99 9.69
N LYS A 63 4.99 2.67 9.74
CA LYS A 63 3.61 2.25 9.99
C LYS A 63 3.19 2.88 11.32
N LEU A 64 1.97 3.43 11.35
CA LEU A 64 1.38 3.91 12.59
C LEU A 64 1.51 2.78 13.62
N ALA A 65 2.04 3.12 14.79
CA ALA A 65 2.11 2.15 15.87
C ALA A 65 0.68 1.73 16.21
N ASP A 66 0.32 0.48 15.88
CA ASP A 66 -0.95 -0.09 16.26
C ASP A 66 -1.08 0.01 17.79
N GLY A 67 -2.13 0.70 18.27
CA GLY A 67 -2.35 0.95 19.71
C GLY A 67 -1.93 2.33 20.23
N LEU A 68 -1.54 3.28 19.37
CA LEU A 68 -1.37 4.68 19.78
C LEU A 68 -2.73 5.33 20.09
N VAL A 69 -2.97 5.62 21.36
CA VAL A 69 -4.12 6.42 21.83
C VAL A 69 -3.62 7.82 22.13
N SER A 70 -4.08 8.81 21.37
CA SER A 70 -3.85 10.23 21.65
C SER A 70 -5.06 10.79 22.38
N TYR A 71 -4.89 11.15 23.65
CA TYR A 71 -5.88 11.87 24.45
C TYR A 71 -5.37 13.29 24.65
N VAL A 72 -6.17 14.28 24.23
CA VAL A 72 -5.85 15.68 24.47
C VAL A 72 -6.04 15.93 25.96
N LEU A 73 -4.97 16.29 26.66
CA LEU A 73 -5.06 16.78 28.03
C LEU A 73 -5.42 18.27 27.96
N ASP A 74 -6.48 18.65 28.69
CA ASP A 74 -6.85 20.05 28.90
C ASP A 74 -5.71 20.85 29.56
#